data_AF-A0A8T3N186-F1
#
_entry.id   AF-A0A8T3N186-F1
#
_cell.length_a   1.000
_cell.length_b   1.000
_cell.length_c   1.000
_cell.angle_alpha   90.00
_cell.angle_beta   90.00
_cell.angle_gamma   90.00
#
_symmetry.space_group_name_H-M   'P 1'
#
loop_
_entity.id
_entity.type
_entity.pdbx_description
1 polymer ?
#
loop_
_entity_poly.entity_id
_entity_poly.type
_entity_poly.pdbx_seq_one_letter_code
_entity_poly.pdbx_strand_id
1 'polypeptide(L)' 'MTKTNAFYAQSGGVTAVINASACGLIETARQHKDRIGKVYAGRDGIIGALTEDLIDTSR' A
#
# COMPACT_ATOMS: atom_id res chain seq x y z
N MET A 1 -12.56 10.12 -15.68
CA MET A 1 -12.49 8.69 -15.33
C MET A 1 -12.20 8.55 -13.86
N THR A 2 -12.88 7.66 -13.17
CA THR A 2 -12.55 7.27 -11.79
C THR A 2 -11.21 6.55 -11.77
N LYS A 3 -10.27 7.02 -10.93
CA LYS A 3 -8.96 6.40 -10.78
C LYS A 3 -9.07 5.18 -9.86
N THR A 4 -8.39 4.10 -10.22
CA THR A 4 -8.34 2.90 -9.38
C THR A 4 -7.35 3.11 -8.24
N ASN A 5 -7.75 2.75 -7.03
CA ASN A 5 -6.85 2.74 -5.87
C ASN A 5 -5.95 1.51 -5.90
N ALA A 6 -4.81 1.58 -5.23
CA ALA A 6 -3.92 0.44 -5.01
C ALA A 6 -4.02 -0.03 -3.55
N PHE A 7 -3.77 -1.32 -3.36
CA PHE A 7 -3.65 -1.95 -2.05
C PHE A 7 -2.29 -2.63 -1.92
N TYR A 8 -1.61 -2.44 -0.78
CA TYR A 8 -0.33 -3.05 -0.45
C TYR A 8 -0.42 -3.81 0.88
N ALA A 9 0.16 -5.00 0.94
CA ALA A 9 0.28 -5.75 2.17
C ALA A 9 1.60 -6.51 2.20
N GLN A 10 2.26 -6.53 3.35
CA GLN A 10 3.39 -7.41 3.63
C GLN A 10 2.87 -8.74 4.16
N SER A 11 3.57 -9.83 3.87
CA SER A 11 3.20 -11.17 4.32
C SER A 11 4.45 -11.94 4.75
N GLY A 12 4.28 -12.85 5.71
CA GLY A 12 5.38 -13.61 6.31
C GLY A 12 6.22 -12.82 7.30
N GLY A 13 7.43 -13.31 7.57
CA GLY A 13 8.37 -12.64 8.46
C GLY A 13 8.96 -11.38 7.82
N VAL A 14 9.12 -10.33 8.62
CA VAL A 14 9.77 -9.09 8.19
C VAL A 14 11.25 -9.32 7.86
N THR A 15 11.80 -8.48 6.98
CA THR A 15 13.23 -8.46 6.67
C THR A 15 13.80 -7.06 6.91
N ALA A 16 15.12 -6.93 6.99
CA ALA A 16 15.80 -5.65 7.19
C ALA A 16 15.48 -4.59 6.11
N VAL A 17 15.00 -5.02 4.94
CA VAL A 17 14.83 -4.16 3.75
C VAL A 17 13.43 -4.17 3.15
N ILE A 18 12.46 -4.88 3.74
CA ILE A 18 11.11 -5.00 3.17
C ILE A 18 10.42 -3.62 2.98
N ASN A 19 10.77 -2.65 3.84
CA ASN A 19 10.27 -1.28 3.73
C ASN A 19 10.84 -0.51 2.53
N ALA A 20 11.99 -0.90 1.97
CA ALA A 20 12.49 -0.30 0.74
C ALA A 20 11.56 -0.62 -0.45
N SER A 21 11.04 -1.87 -0.51
CA SER A 21 10.03 -2.25 -1.51
C SER A 21 8.71 -1.50 -1.30
N ALA A 22 8.25 -1.36 -0.05
CA ALA A 22 7.05 -0.57 0.27
C ALA A 22 7.22 0.90 -0.16
N CYS A 23 8.39 1.49 0.15
CA CYS A 23 8.73 2.86 -0.21
C CYS A 23 8.68 3.05 -1.73
N GLY A 24 9.38 2.20 -2.50
CA GLY A 24 9.40 2.30 -3.96
C GLY A 24 8.01 2.22 -4.59
N LEU A 25 7.13 1.35 -4.10
CA LEU A 25 5.74 1.28 -4.56
C LEU A 25 4.97 2.57 -4.24
N ILE A 26 5.03 3.04 -2.99
CA ILE A 26 4.26 4.20 -2.53
C ILE A 26 4.72 5.47 -3.26
N GLU A 27 6.03 5.68 -3.40
CA GLU A 27 6.60 6.84 -4.10
C GLU A 27 6.24 6.83 -5.58
N THR A 28 6.38 5.69 -6.26
CA THR A 28 6.01 5.55 -7.67
C THR A 28 4.52 5.79 -7.89
N ALA A 29 3.66 5.23 -7.03
CA ALA A 29 2.22 5.48 -7.11
C ALA A 29 1.88 6.97 -6.91
N ARG A 30 2.59 7.66 -6.01
CA ARG A 30 2.45 9.12 -5.81
C ARG A 30 2.96 9.95 -6.98
N GLN A 31 3.93 9.46 -7.76
CA GLN A 31 4.40 10.10 -8.99
C GLN A 31 3.39 9.92 -10.13
N HIS A 32 2.67 8.78 -10.17
CA HIS A 32 1.68 8.44 -11.19
C HIS A 32 0.23 8.64 -10.72
N LYS A 33 -0.05 9.78 -10.06
CA LYS A 33 -1.40 10.16 -9.59
C LYS A 33 -2.42 10.32 -10.71
N ASP A 34 -1.98 10.44 -11.96
CA ASP A 34 -2.82 10.42 -13.14
C ASP A 34 -3.42 9.03 -13.41
N ARG A 35 -2.75 7.95 -12.97
CA ARG A 35 -3.15 6.56 -13.19
C ARG A 35 -3.64 5.86 -11.93
N ILE A 36 -3.01 6.13 -10.78
CA ILE A 36 -3.31 5.48 -9.50
C ILE A 36 -3.93 6.52 -8.55
N GLY A 37 -5.03 6.13 -7.90
CA GLY A 37 -5.68 6.93 -6.87
C GLY A 37 -4.93 6.89 -5.54
N LYS A 38 -5.63 6.52 -4.48
CA LYS A 38 -5.02 6.31 -3.16
C LYS A 38 -4.29 4.97 -3.08
N VAL A 39 -3.28 4.92 -2.22
CA VAL A 39 -2.63 3.67 -1.83
C VAL A 39 -3.02 3.36 -0.40
N TYR A 40 -3.71 2.24 -0.21
CA TYR A 40 -4.05 1.70 1.10
C TYR A 40 -3.09 0.57 1.47
N ALA A 41 -2.71 0.48 2.74
CA ALA A 41 -1.95 -0.64 3.26
C ALA A 41 -2.78 -1.45 4.26
N GLY A 42 -2.69 -2.77 4.22
CA GLY A 42 -3.35 -3.63 5.21
C GLY A 42 -2.59 -3.60 6.53
N ARG A 43 -3.27 -3.30 7.64
CA ARG A 43 -2.69 -3.51 8.97
C ARG A 43 -2.43 -5.00 9.17
N ASP A 44 -1.25 -5.35 9.70
CA ASP A 44 -0.85 -6.74 9.93
C ASP A 44 -0.93 -7.62 8.66
N GLY A 45 -0.67 -7.01 7.50
CA GLY A 45 -0.61 -7.71 6.22
C GLY A 45 -1.98 -7.97 5.61
N ILE A 46 -2.20 -9.19 5.10
CA ILE A 46 -3.46 -9.55 4.44
C ILE A 46 -4.64 -9.60 5.42
N ILE A 47 -4.39 -9.82 6.70
CA ILE A 47 -5.45 -9.86 7.73
C ILE A 47 -6.19 -8.52 7.79
N GLY A 48 -5.47 -7.39 7.76
CA GLY A 48 -6.11 -6.06 7.71
C GLY A 48 -6.99 -5.85 6.48
N ALA A 49 -6.74 -6.52 5.35
CA ALA A 49 -7.67 -6.48 4.22
C ALA A 49 -8.97 -7.24 4.52
N LEU A 50 -8.85 -8.42 5.13
CA LEU A 50 -9.99 -9.28 5.45
C LEU A 50 -10.87 -8.70 6.55
N THR A 51 -10.29 -7.91 7.46
CA THR A 51 -10.99 -7.26 8.58
C THR A 51 -11.26 -5.77 8.33
N GLU A 52 -11.03 -5.28 7.12
CA GLU A 52 -11.19 -3.86 6.74
C GLU A 52 -10.39 -2.86 7.60
N ASP A 53 -9.29 -3.31 8.22
CA ASP A 53 -8.33 -2.47 8.95
C ASP A 53 -7.24 -1.97 7.99
N LEU A 54 -7.57 -0.88 7.29
CA LEU A 54 -6.75 -0.27 6.25
C LEU A 54 -6.07 1.02 6.73
N ILE A 55 -4.80 1.17 6.38
CA ILE A 55 -4.01 2.38 6.57
C ILE A 55 -4.03 3.18 5.27
N ASP A 56 -4.53 4.41 5.31
CA ASP A 56 -4.36 5.37 4.20
C ASP A 56 -2.93 5.92 4.23
N THR A 57 -2.10 5.51 3.27
CA THR A 57 -0.68 5.91 3.23
C THR A 57 -0.46 7.36 2.78
N SER A 58 -1.52 8.12 2.54
CA SER A 58 -1.44 9.56 2.25
C SER A 58 -1.48 10.47 3.47
N ARG A 59 -1.76 9.91 4.66
CA ARG A 59 -1.66 10.62 5.94
C ARG A 59 -0.22 10.82 6.39
#